data_AF-A0A0P4UUN9-F1
#
_entry.id   AF-A0A0P4UUN9-F1
#
_cell.length_a   1.000
_cell.length_b   1.000
_cell.length_c   1.000
_cell.angle_alpha   90.00
_cell.angle_beta   90.00
_cell.angle_gamma   90.00
#
_symmetry.space_group_name_H-M   'P 1'
#
loop_
_entity.id
_entity.type
_entity.pdbx_description
1 polymer ?
#
loop_
_entity_poly.entity_id
_entity_poly.type
_entity_poly.pdbx_seq_one_letter_code
_entity_poly.pdbx_strand_id
1 'polypeptide(L)'
;MIAEKHKGETIAENLALTCWRCNRHKGSDLGSFDPQTGDFSFLFNPRTQQWSDHFRFDQASLFGLTPEGRTTIELLQLNGNERIEERQRLLLIAPELLQ
;
A
#
# COMPACT_ATOMS: atom_id res chain seq x y z
N MET A 1 -10.53 4.97 -3.79
CA MET A 1 -10.22 6.33 -3.29
C MET A 1 -9.75 7.16 -4.48
N ILE A 2 -10.56 8.14 -4.88
CA ILE A 2 -10.34 9.02 -6.01
C ILE A 2 -9.93 10.39 -5.46
N ALA A 3 -8.86 10.98 -6.00
CA ALA A 3 -8.40 12.30 -5.57
C ALA A 3 -9.33 13.42 -6.05
N GLU A 4 -9.36 14.55 -5.35
CA GLU A 4 -10.17 15.73 -5.75
C GLU A 4 -9.81 16.25 -7.15
N LYS A 5 -8.54 16.15 -7.56
CA LYS A 5 -8.09 16.44 -8.94
C LYS A 5 -8.86 15.64 -10.00
N HIS A 6 -9.33 14.44 -9.64
CA HIS A 6 -10.15 13.57 -10.46
C HIS A 6 -11.64 13.60 -10.05
N LYS A 7 -12.07 14.67 -9.37
CA LYS A 7 -13.44 14.88 -8.87
C LYS A 7 -13.90 13.87 -7.81
N GLY A 8 -12.97 13.28 -7.08
CA GLY A 8 -13.32 12.47 -5.91
C GLY A 8 -13.86 13.33 -4.77
N GLU A 9 -14.91 12.87 -4.13
CA GLU A 9 -15.58 13.58 -3.04
C GLU A 9 -14.87 13.37 -1.70
N THR A 10 -14.91 14.37 -0.82
CA THR A 10 -14.35 14.28 0.55
C THR A 10 -15.39 13.68 1.49
N ILE A 11 -15.69 12.39 1.27
CA ILE A 11 -16.65 11.58 2.05
C ILE A 11 -15.98 10.31 2.59
N ALA A 12 -16.52 9.77 3.68
CA ALA A 12 -15.93 8.63 4.39
C ALA A 12 -15.70 7.41 3.49
N GLU A 13 -16.54 7.18 2.49
CA GLU A 13 -16.47 6.09 1.53
C GLU A 13 -15.31 6.25 0.53
N ASN A 14 -14.85 7.49 0.30
CA ASN A 14 -13.79 7.80 -0.66
C ASN A 14 -12.42 8.10 0.00
N LEU A 15 -12.38 8.34 1.32
CA LEU A 15 -11.16 8.60 2.10
C LEU A 15 -10.58 7.32 2.69
N ALA A 16 -9.28 7.14 2.88
CA ALA A 16 -8.76 6.05 3.72
C ALA A 16 -7.78 6.56 4.76
N LEU A 17 -7.72 5.86 5.89
CA LEU A 17 -6.71 6.10 6.90
C LEU A 17 -5.34 5.73 6.32
N THR A 18 -4.46 6.71 6.25
CA THR A 18 -3.13 6.57 5.66
C THR A 18 -2.15 7.50 6.35
N CYS A 19 -0.87 7.15 6.36
CA CYS A 19 0.16 8.07 6.82
C CYS A 19 0.45 9.13 5.75
N TRP A 20 1.08 10.24 6.15
CA TRP A 20 1.43 11.32 5.23
C TRP A 20 2.33 10.85 4.06
N ARG A 21 3.26 9.90 4.31
CA ARG A 21 4.15 9.33 3.29
C ARG A 21 3.34 8.59 2.22
N CYS A 22 2.48 7.65 2.64
CA CYS A 22 1.64 6.88 1.72
C CYS A 22 0.67 7.78 0.95
N ASN A 23 0.05 8.77 1.62
CA ASN A 23 -0.83 9.73 0.95
C ASN A 23 -0.09 10.53 -0.13
N ARG A 24 1.13 10.98 0.17
CA ARG A 24 1.97 11.75 -0.76
C ARG A 24 2.42 10.91 -1.96
N HIS A 25 2.88 9.68 -1.74
CA HIS A 25 3.30 8.79 -2.84
C HIS A 25 2.12 8.40 -3.72
N LYS A 26 0.94 8.13 -3.14
CA LYS A 26 -0.27 7.89 -3.91
C LYS A 26 -0.62 9.10 -4.78
N GLY A 27 -0.63 10.29 -4.18
CA GLY A 27 -1.04 11.52 -4.85
C GLY A 27 -2.39 11.36 -5.55
N SER A 28 -2.44 11.72 -6.83
CA SER A 28 -3.63 11.55 -7.67
C SER A 28 -3.76 10.15 -8.29
N ASP A 29 -2.75 9.30 -8.16
CA ASP A 29 -2.66 8.05 -8.91
C ASP A 29 -3.68 7.03 -8.39
N LEU A 30 -4.34 6.36 -9.32
CA LEU A 30 -5.27 5.26 -9.06
C LEU A 30 -4.60 3.89 -9.26
N GLY A 31 -3.47 3.87 -9.98
CA GLY A 31 -2.79 2.68 -10.46
C GLY A 31 -1.45 3.07 -11.09
N SER A 32 -0.66 2.06 -11.42
CA SER A 32 0.61 2.17 -12.13
C SER A 32 0.94 0.83 -12.78
N PHE A 33 2.15 0.67 -13.30
CA PHE A 33 2.58 -0.58 -13.93
C PHE A 33 3.05 -1.58 -12.88
N ASP A 34 2.60 -2.83 -13.00
CA ASP A 34 3.10 -3.94 -12.19
C ASP A 34 4.59 -4.16 -12.49
N PRO A 35 5.48 -4.06 -11.49
CA PRO A 35 6.92 -4.18 -11.70
C PRO A 35 7.34 -5.55 -12.26
N GLN A 36 6.51 -6.59 -12.13
CA GLN A 36 6.84 -7.93 -12.62
C GLN A 36 6.43 -8.15 -14.09
N THR A 37 5.28 -7.61 -14.51
CA THR A 37 4.68 -7.89 -15.83
C THR A 37 4.79 -6.71 -16.78
N GLY A 38 4.90 -5.49 -16.26
CA GLY A 38 4.84 -4.24 -17.03
C GLY A 38 3.42 -3.84 -17.43
N ASP A 39 2.40 -4.63 -17.10
CA ASP A 39 1.00 -4.32 -17.38
C ASP A 39 0.46 -3.29 -16.37
N PHE A 40 -0.47 -2.45 -16.82
CA PHE A 40 -1.13 -1.50 -15.93
C PHE A 40 -2.03 -2.23 -14.93
N SER A 41 -1.93 -1.85 -13.66
CA SER A 41 -2.77 -2.34 -12.57
C SER A 41 -3.24 -1.19 -11.68
N PHE A 42 -4.44 -1.32 -11.13
CA PHE A 42 -4.89 -0.44 -10.06
C PHE A 42 -4.09 -0.66 -8.78
N LEU A 43 -4.08 0.35 -7.92
CA LEU A 43 -3.63 0.20 -6.54
C LEU A 43 -4.67 -0.60 -5.75
N PHE A 44 -4.21 -1.26 -4.71
CA PHE A 44 -5.04 -2.00 -3.78
C PHE A 44 -6.09 -1.07 -3.14
N ASN A 45 -7.32 -1.56 -3.13
CA ASN A 45 -8.46 -0.88 -2.53
C ASN A 45 -8.91 -1.61 -1.26
N PRO A 46 -8.55 -1.13 -0.05
CA PRO A 46 -8.87 -1.79 1.22
C PRO A 46 -10.37 -1.89 1.51
N ARG A 47 -11.24 -1.20 0.76
CA ARG A 47 -12.70 -1.30 0.93
C ARG A 47 -13.33 -2.47 0.22
N THR A 48 -12.70 -2.93 -0.87
CA THR A 48 -13.29 -3.91 -1.77
C THR A 48 -12.42 -5.16 -1.93
N GLN A 49 -11.17 -5.11 -1.46
CA GLN A 49 -10.21 -6.19 -1.57
C GLN A 49 -9.74 -6.62 -0.19
N GLN A 50 -9.56 -7.93 -0.02
CA GLN A 50 -9.04 -8.51 1.22
C GLN A 50 -7.52 -8.43 1.24
N TRP A 51 -6.95 -8.02 2.37
CA TRP A 51 -5.51 -7.85 2.49
C TRP A 51 -4.72 -9.14 2.23
N SER A 52 -5.16 -10.27 2.80
CA SER A 52 -4.50 -11.57 2.71
C SER A 52 -4.41 -12.13 1.29
N ASP A 53 -5.30 -11.69 0.39
CA ASP A 53 -5.30 -12.14 -1.01
C ASP A 53 -4.23 -11.40 -1.83
N HIS A 54 -3.87 -10.18 -1.42
CA HIS A 54 -2.99 -9.29 -2.17
C HIS A 54 -1.58 -9.18 -1.57
N PHE A 55 -1.44 -9.41 -0.27
CA PHE A 55 -0.19 -9.17 0.45
C PHE A 55 0.18 -10.30 1.39
N ARG A 56 1.49 -10.54 1.46
CA ARG A 56 2.13 -11.33 2.52
C ARG A 56 3.13 -10.46 3.26
N PHE A 57 3.14 -10.53 4.58
CA PHE A 57 4.16 -9.90 5.41
C PHE A 57 5.17 -10.96 5.86
N ASP A 58 6.45 -10.69 5.71
CA ASP A 58 7.53 -11.61 6.08
C ASP A 58 8.81 -10.83 6.36
N GLN A 59 9.48 -11.12 7.48
CA GLN A 59 10.74 -10.49 7.90
C GLN A 59 10.80 -8.95 7.69
N ALA A 60 9.83 -8.22 8.25
CA ALA A 60 9.70 -6.75 8.14
C ALA A 60 9.40 -6.20 6.73
N SER A 61 9.20 -7.08 5.74
CA SER A 61 8.95 -6.73 4.35
C SER A 61 7.54 -7.15 3.91
N LEU A 62 6.95 -6.38 3.01
CA LEU A 62 5.68 -6.71 2.36
C LEU A 62 5.94 -7.29 0.97
N PHE A 63 5.20 -8.34 0.62
CA PHE A 63 5.27 -8.99 -0.68
C PHE A 63 3.90 -8.91 -1.34
N GLY A 64 3.86 -8.43 -2.58
CA GLY A 64 2.64 -8.38 -3.38
C GLY A 64 2.41 -9.71 -4.06
N LEU A 65 1.26 -10.33 -3.82
CA LEU A 65 0.86 -11.63 -4.39
C LEU A 65 0.14 -11.46 -5.74
N THR A 66 -0.46 -10.29 -5.95
CA THR A 66 -1.24 -9.91 -7.14
C THR A 66 -0.62 -8.69 -7.83
N PRO A 67 -0.99 -8.38 -9.08
CA PRO A 67 -0.59 -7.15 -9.75
C PRO A 67 -0.88 -5.90 -8.89
N GLU A 68 -2.09 -5.80 -8.33
CA GLU A 68 -2.46 -4.67 -7.47
C GLU A 68 -1.56 -4.60 -6.24
N GLY A 69 -1.25 -5.74 -5.62
CA GLY A 69 -0.37 -5.79 -4.45
C GLY A 69 1.05 -5.32 -4.77
N ARG A 70 1.64 -5.82 -5.85
CA ARG A 70 3.00 -5.44 -6.27
C ARG A 70 3.07 -3.97 -6.67
N THR A 71 2.15 -3.51 -7.51
CA THR A 71 2.05 -2.11 -7.92
C THR A 71 1.86 -1.20 -6.71
N THR A 72 1.07 -1.60 -5.71
CA THR A 72 0.87 -0.83 -4.48
C THR A 72 2.13 -0.70 -3.65
N ILE A 73 2.86 -1.80 -3.45
CA ILE A 73 4.11 -1.78 -2.70
C ILE A 73 5.14 -0.88 -3.37
N GLU A 74 5.27 -1.00 -4.69
CA GLU A 74 6.22 -0.22 -5.49
C GLU A 74 5.87 1.27 -5.46
N LEU A 75 4.65 1.62 -5.88
CA LEU A 75 4.22 3.01 -6.00
C LEU A 75 4.19 3.74 -4.65
N LEU A 76 3.71 3.08 -3.59
CA LEU A 76 3.67 3.68 -2.25
C LEU A 76 4.98 3.52 -1.48
N GLN A 77 6.00 2.91 -2.09
CA GLN A 77 7.32 2.63 -1.49
C GLN A 77 7.21 1.95 -0.13
N LEU A 78 6.36 0.92 -0.04
CA LEU A 78 5.99 0.35 1.25
C LEU A 78 7.14 -0.39 1.93
N ASN A 79 8.21 -0.71 1.19
CA ASN A 79 9.44 -1.36 1.66
C ASN A 79 10.67 -0.46 1.56
N GLY A 80 10.50 0.87 1.54
CA GLY A 80 11.65 1.77 1.67
C GLY A 80 12.45 1.50 2.95
N ASN A 81 13.76 1.74 2.93
CA ASN A 81 14.69 1.38 4.01
C ASN A 81 14.19 1.80 5.40
N GLU A 82 13.75 3.05 5.56
CA GLU A 82 13.24 3.55 6.83
C GLU A 82 12.04 2.72 7.35
N ARG A 83 11.14 2.29 6.47
CA ARG A 83 9.96 1.49 6.86
C ARG A 83 10.33 0.07 7.27
N ILE A 84 11.31 -0.52 6.59
CA ILE A 84 11.84 -1.83 6.98
C ILE A 84 12.49 -1.73 8.36
N GLU A 85 13.33 -0.73 8.59
CA GLU A 85 13.97 -0.51 9.90
C GLU A 85 12.94 -0.23 11.02
N GLU A 86 11.91 0.58 10.75
CA GLU A 86 10.81 0.82 11.69
C GLU A 86 10.12 -0.49 12.08
N ARG A 87 9.81 -1.36 11.11
CA ARG A 87 9.19 -2.66 11.37
C ARG A 87 10.13 -3.64 12.06
N GLN A 88 11.41 -3.64 11.73
CA GLN A 88 12.41 -4.44 12.46
C GLN A 88 12.47 -4.04 13.93
N ARG A 89 12.46 -2.73 14.23
CA ARG A 89 12.38 -2.24 15.61
C ARG A 89 11.09 -2.68 16.30
N LEU A 90 9.95 -2.57 15.61
CA LEU A 90 8.65 -3.02 16.14
C LEU A 90 8.62 -4.53 16.44
N LEU A 91 9.20 -5.37 15.57
CA LEU A 91 9.30 -6.82 15.80
C LEU A 91 10.08 -7.17 17.08
N LEU A 92 11.05 -6.33 17.47
CA LEU A 92 11.84 -6.54 18.69
C LEU A 92 11.09 -6.15 19.97
N ILE A 93 10.14 -5.21 19.90
CA ILE A 93 9.51 -4.61 21.08
C ILE A 93 8.03 -4.97 21.24
N ALA A 94 7.33 -5.31 20.16
CA ALA A 94 5.90 -5.61 20.12
C ALA A 94 5.57 -6.52 18.91
N PRO A 95 6.12 -7.74 18.85
CA PRO A 95 5.92 -8.65 17.71
C PRO A 95 4.45 -8.99 17.43
N GLU A 96 3.59 -8.95 18.45
CA GLU A 96 2.14 -9.18 18.34
C GLU A 96 1.41 -8.16 17.48
N LEU A 97 1.97 -6.96 17.29
CA LEU A 97 1.35 -5.90 16.47
C LEU A 97 1.59 -6.09 14.96
N LEU A 98 2.39 -7.09 14.57
CA LEU A 98 2.79 -7.35 13.19
C LEU A 98 2.44 -8.78 12.72
N GLN A 99 1.59 -9.49 13.47
CA GLN A 99 1.04 -10.79 13.11
C GLN A 99 -0.24 -10.65 12.29
#